data_AF-A0A971LGM5-F1
#
_entry.id   AF-A0A971LGM5-F1
#
_cell.length_a   1.000
_cell.length_b   1.000
_cell.length_c   1.000
_cell.angle_alpha   90.00
_cell.angle_beta   90.00
_cell.angle_gamma   90.00
#
_symmetry.space_group_name_H-M   'P 1'
#
loop_
_entity.id
_entity.type
_entity.pdbx_description
1 polymer ?
#
loop_
_entity_poly.entity_id
_entity_poly.type
_entity_poly.pdbx_seq_one_letter_code
_entity_poly.pdbx_strand_id
1 'polypeptide(L)'
;VMQHRKRLILVGWKKSHKHTFPILVPNDIKFSVGDILFDLPKIQAGESANAYANDDINSYLTTSNIRTKRDILTWHVARNHLSRDREIYKKAIDKWDNEHQRLKYSDLPPELITHKNKSGFLDRFKVVAADLPTSHTMMAHICKDGHYYIHPDKHQARSLTVREAARVQSFPDNYFFEGSRTAAFMQIGNAVPPLMAKVIAQSIADQLSGDTINE
;
A
#
# COMPACT_ATOMS: atom_id res chain seq x y z
N VAL A 1 1.18 -9.48 -3.17
CA VAL A 1 0.90 -8.21 -2.46
C VAL A 1 2.00 -7.23 -2.83
N MET A 2 1.68 -5.99 -3.19
CA MET A 2 2.67 -4.99 -3.63
C MET A 2 3.38 -4.31 -2.45
N GLN A 3 3.83 -5.11 -1.47
CA GLN A 3 4.46 -4.63 -0.25
C GLN A 3 5.58 -5.56 0.20
N HIS A 4 6.73 -4.97 0.54
CA HIS A 4 7.83 -5.69 1.15
C HIS A 4 7.71 -5.65 2.69
N ARG A 5 7.06 -6.68 3.26
CA ARG A 5 6.89 -6.86 4.71
C ARG A 5 7.05 -8.33 5.10
N LYS A 6 7.98 -8.64 6.00
CA LYS A 6 8.14 -9.98 6.59
C LYS A 6 7.17 -10.16 7.75
N ARG A 7 6.63 -11.36 7.90
CA ARG A 7 5.72 -11.74 9.00
C ARG A 7 6.11 -13.12 9.54
N LEU A 8 6.00 -13.28 10.86
CA LEU A 8 6.06 -14.59 11.51
C LEU A 8 4.63 -15.15 11.54
N ILE A 9 4.45 -16.38 11.07
CA ILE A 9 3.17 -17.08 11.05
C ILE A 9 3.35 -18.37 11.85
N LEU A 10 2.48 -18.57 12.83
CA LEU A 10 2.41 -19.80 13.61
C LEU A 10 1.12 -20.52 13.23
N VAL A 11 1.24 -21.80 12.88
CA VAL A 11 0.11 -22.66 12.55
C VAL A 11 0.14 -23.85 13.50
N GLY A 12 -1.00 -24.12 14.15
CA GLY A 12 -1.16 -25.23 15.07
C GLY A 12 -2.29 -26.13 14.62
N TRP A 13 -2.05 -27.44 14.68
CA TRP A 13 -3.03 -28.47 14.34
C TRP A 13 -3.37 -29.31 15.57
N LYS A 14 -4.62 -29.77 15.65
CA LYS A 14 -5.01 -30.75 16.68
C LYS A 14 -4.27 -32.07 16.38
N LYS A 15 -3.67 -32.68 17.41
CA LYS A 15 -2.82 -33.90 17.30
C LYS A 15 -3.44 -35.05 16.49
N SER A 16 -4.77 -35.15 16.43
CA SER A 16 -5.47 -36.17 15.66
C SER A 16 -5.33 -36.02 14.14
N HIS A 17 -4.99 -34.82 13.65
CA HIS A 17 -4.85 -34.53 12.22
C HIS A 17 -3.38 -34.55 11.83
N LYS A 18 -3.05 -35.13 10.67
CA LYS A 18 -1.67 -35.22 10.14
C LYS A 18 -1.36 -34.09 9.15
N HIS A 19 -1.80 -32.88 9.47
CA HIS A 19 -1.55 -31.71 8.63
C HIS A 19 -0.16 -31.12 8.86
N THR A 20 0.28 -30.32 7.90
CA THR A 20 1.60 -29.68 7.88
C THR A 20 1.47 -28.17 7.79
N PHE A 21 2.59 -27.46 7.88
CA PHE A 21 2.58 -26.02 7.68
C PHE A 21 2.09 -25.68 6.25
N PRO A 22 1.27 -24.63 6.06
CA PRO A 22 0.76 -24.24 4.74
C PRO A 22 1.89 -24.05 3.71
N ILE A 23 1.75 -24.70 2.56
CA ILE A 23 2.71 -24.56 1.46
C ILE A 23 2.36 -23.26 0.71
N LEU A 24 3.24 -22.27 0.82
CA LEU A 24 3.07 -20.97 0.18
C LEU A 24 3.92 -20.92 -1.08
N VAL A 25 3.27 -20.99 -2.25
CA VAL A 25 3.95 -20.83 -3.54
C VAL A 25 4.09 -19.34 -3.84
N PRO A 26 5.31 -18.79 -4.02
CA PRO A 26 5.49 -17.42 -4.46
C PRO A 26 4.91 -17.22 -5.86
N ASN A 27 4.19 -16.11 -6.05
CA ASN A 27 3.82 -15.66 -7.39
C ASN A 27 4.83 -14.64 -7.90
N ASP A 28 5.31 -14.83 -9.12
CA ASP A 28 6.11 -13.83 -9.82
C ASP A 28 5.27 -12.59 -10.08
N ILE A 29 5.58 -11.52 -9.35
CA ILE A 29 4.92 -10.22 -9.51
C ILE A 29 5.54 -9.55 -10.74
N LYS A 30 4.85 -9.60 -11.88
CA LYS A 30 5.21 -8.89 -13.13
C LYS A 30 4.68 -7.46 -13.20
N PHE A 31 4.18 -6.94 -12.08
CA PHE A 31 3.54 -5.64 -11.98
C PHE A 31 4.25 -4.77 -10.96
N SER A 32 4.00 -3.49 -11.07
CA SER A 32 4.60 -2.42 -10.29
C SER A 32 3.57 -1.80 -9.35
N VAL A 33 4.03 -0.94 -8.45
CA VAL A 33 3.13 -0.15 -7.60
C VAL A 33 2.29 0.83 -8.44
N GLY A 34 2.83 1.35 -9.54
CA GLY A 34 2.09 2.21 -10.47
C GLY A 34 0.85 1.51 -11.05
N ASP A 35 0.95 0.21 -11.32
CA ASP A 35 -0.14 -0.57 -11.90
C ASP A 35 -1.35 -0.69 -10.95
N ILE A 36 -1.20 -0.52 -9.64
CA ILE A 36 -2.35 -0.52 -8.73
C ILE A 36 -2.93 0.87 -8.49
N LEU A 37 -2.36 1.91 -9.10
CA LEU A 37 -2.77 3.32 -8.93
C LEU A 37 -3.23 3.98 -10.25
N PHE A 38 -2.92 3.39 -11.41
CA PHE A 38 -3.05 4.01 -12.74
C PHE A 38 -4.47 4.50 -13.11
N ASP A 39 -5.47 3.82 -12.58
CA ASP A 39 -6.89 3.96 -12.86
C ASP A 39 -7.60 4.90 -11.86
N LEU A 40 -6.89 5.33 -10.82
CA LEU A 40 -7.37 6.34 -9.88
C LEU A 40 -7.28 7.74 -10.51
N PRO A 41 -8.29 8.61 -10.29
CA PRO A 41 -8.23 9.98 -10.76
C PRO A 41 -7.08 10.73 -10.08
N LYS A 42 -6.44 11.62 -10.81
CA LYS A 42 -5.43 12.50 -10.22
C LYS A 42 -6.12 13.53 -9.34
N ILE A 43 -5.64 13.69 -8.11
CA ILE A 43 -6.15 14.68 -7.16
C ILE A 43 -4.99 15.44 -6.50
N GLN A 44 -5.21 16.71 -6.21
CA GLN A 44 -4.28 17.56 -5.48
C GLN A 44 -4.41 17.37 -3.96
N ALA A 45 -3.47 17.95 -3.21
CA ALA A 45 -3.58 18.01 -1.76
C ALA A 45 -4.88 18.72 -1.33
N GLY A 46 -5.67 18.07 -0.47
CA GLY A 46 -6.97 18.57 0.00
C GLY A 46 -8.18 18.18 -0.85
N GLU A 47 -7.96 17.62 -2.04
CA GLU A 47 -9.04 17.20 -2.93
C GLU A 47 -9.51 15.76 -2.66
N SER A 48 -10.62 15.40 -3.28
CA SER A 48 -11.19 14.06 -3.23
C SER A 48 -11.86 13.71 -4.55
N ALA A 49 -11.93 12.42 -4.85
CA ALA A 49 -12.77 11.91 -5.93
C ALA A 49 -13.54 10.66 -5.50
N ASN A 50 -14.68 10.44 -6.15
CA ASN A 50 -15.60 9.34 -5.91
C ASN A 50 -15.93 8.53 -7.18
N ALA A 51 -15.24 8.82 -8.28
CA ALA A 51 -15.32 8.09 -9.54
C ALA A 51 -13.91 7.79 -10.06
N TYR A 52 -13.75 6.65 -10.72
CA TYR A 52 -12.47 6.28 -11.33
C TYR A 52 -12.15 7.14 -12.55
N ALA A 53 -10.88 7.26 -12.90
CA ALA A 53 -10.45 8.04 -14.07
C ALA A 53 -10.94 7.43 -15.39
N ASN A 54 -11.05 6.10 -15.41
CA ASN A 54 -11.53 5.29 -16.52
C ASN A 54 -12.03 3.92 -16.01
N ASP A 55 -12.68 3.18 -16.91
CA ASP A 55 -13.18 1.83 -16.67
C ASP A 55 -12.17 0.74 -17.01
N ASP A 56 -10.95 1.12 -17.40
CA ASP A 56 -9.88 0.17 -17.70
C ASP A 56 -9.35 -0.40 -16.38
N ILE A 57 -9.36 -1.73 -16.30
CA ILE A 57 -8.84 -2.48 -15.15
C ILE A 57 -7.78 -3.42 -15.70
N ASN A 58 -6.55 -3.28 -15.21
CA ASN A 58 -5.49 -4.18 -15.64
C ASN A 58 -5.67 -5.59 -15.07
N SER A 59 -4.90 -6.53 -15.61
CA SER A 59 -4.98 -7.93 -15.24
C SER A 59 -4.62 -8.19 -13.78
N TYR A 60 -3.71 -7.42 -13.18
CA TYR A 60 -3.40 -7.57 -11.75
C TYR A 60 -4.61 -7.23 -10.88
N LEU A 61 -5.22 -6.05 -11.06
CA LEU A 61 -6.38 -5.61 -10.28
C LEU A 61 -7.57 -6.58 -10.43
N THR A 62 -7.77 -7.12 -11.63
CA THR A 62 -8.83 -8.08 -11.94
C THR A 62 -8.56 -9.44 -11.28
N THR A 63 -7.39 -10.04 -11.52
CA THR A 63 -7.07 -11.40 -11.03
C THR A 63 -6.90 -11.46 -9.51
N SER A 64 -6.47 -10.35 -8.90
CA SER A 64 -6.39 -10.21 -7.44
C SER A 64 -7.72 -9.86 -6.78
N ASN A 65 -8.77 -9.59 -7.56
CA ASN A 65 -10.06 -9.10 -7.06
C ASN A 65 -9.94 -7.83 -6.21
N ILE A 66 -8.95 -6.98 -6.52
CA ILE A 66 -8.82 -5.66 -5.90
C ILE A 66 -9.84 -4.70 -6.50
N ARG A 67 -10.07 -4.75 -7.82
CA ARG A 67 -11.07 -3.91 -8.49
C ARG A 67 -11.94 -4.72 -9.45
N THR A 68 -13.22 -4.40 -9.46
CA THR A 68 -14.23 -4.88 -10.40
C THR A 68 -14.91 -3.71 -11.11
N LYS A 69 -15.59 -3.97 -12.24
CA LYS A 69 -16.36 -2.95 -12.98
C LYS A 69 -17.55 -2.37 -12.21
N ARG A 70 -17.97 -3.02 -11.12
CA ARG A 70 -19.12 -2.60 -10.30
C ARG A 70 -18.69 -1.78 -9.09
N ASP A 71 -17.40 -1.68 -8.82
CA ASP A 71 -16.93 -0.98 -7.64
C ASP A 71 -17.14 0.53 -7.79
N ILE A 72 -17.42 1.18 -6.66
CA ILE A 72 -17.49 2.63 -6.55
C ILE A 72 -16.22 3.09 -5.86
N LEU A 73 -15.60 4.16 -6.37
CA LEU A 73 -14.39 4.70 -5.76
C LEU A 73 -14.74 5.35 -4.42
N THR A 74 -14.26 4.75 -3.35
CA THR A 74 -14.36 5.28 -1.98
C THR A 74 -12.98 5.57 -1.41
N TRP A 75 -12.91 6.43 -0.40
CA TRP A 75 -11.68 6.70 0.36
C TRP A 75 -10.50 7.29 -0.43
N HIS A 76 -10.75 7.79 -1.64
CA HIS A 76 -9.78 8.53 -2.43
C HIS A 76 -9.84 10.03 -2.09
N VAL A 77 -9.38 10.32 -0.87
CA VAL A 77 -9.40 11.66 -0.27
C VAL A 77 -7.99 12.03 0.17
N ALA A 78 -7.43 13.08 -0.41
CA ALA A 78 -6.13 13.60 -0.03
C ALA A 78 -6.25 14.48 1.22
N ARG A 79 -5.19 14.48 2.05
CA ARG A 79 -5.06 15.48 3.12
C ARG A 79 -4.51 16.79 2.56
N ASN A 80 -4.72 17.88 3.27
CA ASN A 80 -4.00 19.13 3.03
C ASN A 80 -2.52 18.98 3.37
N HIS A 81 -1.69 19.70 2.62
CA HIS A 81 -0.24 19.80 2.82
C HIS A 81 0.20 21.26 2.73
N LEU A 82 1.23 21.63 3.47
CA LEU A 82 1.85 22.94 3.36
C LEU A 82 2.57 23.07 2.02
N SER A 83 2.61 24.27 1.45
CA SER A 83 3.34 24.54 0.19
C SER A 83 4.78 24.04 0.26
N ARG A 84 5.46 24.29 1.38
CA ARG A 84 6.80 23.78 1.69
C ARG A 84 6.91 22.25 1.60
N ASP A 85 5.97 21.52 2.18
CA ASP A 85 6.00 20.04 2.16
C ASP A 85 5.82 19.53 0.73
N ARG A 86 4.97 20.20 -0.06
CA ARG A 86 4.79 19.88 -1.49
C ARG A 86 6.08 20.10 -2.28
N GLU A 87 6.84 21.15 -1.98
CA GLU A 87 8.17 21.35 -2.59
C GLU A 87 9.17 20.25 -2.20
N ILE A 88 9.16 19.80 -0.94
CA ILE A 88 9.96 18.64 -0.52
C ILE A 88 9.53 17.37 -1.26
N TYR A 89 8.23 17.14 -1.43
CA TYR A 89 7.72 15.97 -2.14
C TYR A 89 8.15 15.97 -3.60
N LYS A 90 8.07 17.10 -4.30
CA LYS A 90 8.56 17.25 -5.67
C LYS A 90 10.05 16.89 -5.76
N LYS A 91 10.88 17.37 -4.82
CA LYS A 91 12.30 17.02 -4.76
C LYS A 91 12.54 15.53 -4.47
N ALA A 92 11.73 14.93 -3.60
CA ALA A 92 11.84 13.51 -3.30
C ALA A 92 11.48 12.63 -4.50
N ILE A 93 10.48 13.04 -5.28
CA ILE A 93 10.07 12.39 -6.52
C ILE A 93 11.15 12.59 -7.59
N ASP A 94 11.61 13.82 -7.82
CA ASP A 94 12.67 14.12 -8.79
C ASP A 94 13.95 13.35 -8.53
N LYS A 95 14.36 13.22 -7.26
CA LYS A 95 15.56 12.44 -6.91
C LYS A 95 15.38 10.96 -7.21
N TRP A 96 14.17 10.43 -7.01
CA TRP A 96 13.88 9.04 -7.38
C TRP A 96 13.85 8.86 -8.89
N ASP A 97 13.10 9.70 -9.62
CA ASP A 97 12.91 9.55 -11.05
C ASP A 97 14.22 9.75 -11.84
N ASN A 98 15.09 10.66 -11.39
CA ASN A 98 16.35 10.96 -12.08
C ASN A 98 17.53 10.09 -11.61
N GLU A 99 17.64 9.82 -10.30
CA GLU A 99 18.83 9.17 -9.72
C GLU A 99 18.54 7.77 -9.15
N HIS A 100 17.26 7.36 -9.07
CA HIS A 100 16.83 6.14 -8.37
C HIS A 100 17.29 6.09 -6.90
N GLN A 101 17.40 7.26 -6.26
CA GLN A 101 17.83 7.41 -4.89
C GLN A 101 16.71 7.99 -4.01
N ARG A 102 16.63 7.50 -2.76
CA ARG A 102 15.74 8.09 -1.76
C ARG A 102 16.34 9.37 -1.21
N LEU A 103 15.52 10.42 -1.14
CA LEU A 103 15.88 11.68 -0.51
C LEU A 103 16.22 11.46 0.96
N LYS A 104 17.41 11.90 1.37
CA LYS A 104 17.74 12.01 2.79
C LYS A 104 17.41 13.42 3.26
N TYR A 105 16.93 13.53 4.50
CA TYR A 105 16.59 14.82 5.10
C TYR A 105 17.79 15.78 5.17
N SER A 106 19.01 15.24 5.27
CA SER A 106 20.26 15.97 5.20
C SER A 106 20.52 16.65 3.85
N ASP A 107 19.93 16.12 2.78
CA ASP A 107 20.17 16.58 1.40
C ASP A 107 19.22 17.72 1.01
N LEU A 108 18.29 18.07 1.91
CA LEU A 108 17.36 19.17 1.68
C LEU A 108 18.07 20.52 1.77
N PRO A 109 17.68 21.48 0.92
CA PRO A 109 18.11 22.86 1.07
C PRO A 109 17.80 23.41 2.48
N PRO A 110 18.68 24.23 3.08
CA PRO A 110 18.51 24.74 4.44
C PRO A 110 17.16 25.41 4.71
N GLU A 111 16.60 26.12 3.73
CA GLU A 111 15.29 26.77 3.80
C GLU A 111 14.12 25.78 3.97
N LEU A 112 14.30 24.53 3.50
CA LEU A 112 13.32 23.46 3.63
C LEU A 112 13.55 22.58 4.87
N ILE A 113 14.62 22.79 5.64
CA ILE A 113 14.86 22.08 6.91
C ILE A 113 14.21 22.82 8.09
N THR A 114 13.29 22.16 8.79
CA THR A 114 12.59 22.67 10.00
C THR A 114 13.17 22.10 11.28
N HIS A 115 13.67 20.86 11.23
CA HIS A 115 14.06 20.12 12.41
C HIS A 115 15.55 20.30 12.69
N LYS A 116 15.89 20.53 13.96
CA LYS A 116 17.28 20.62 14.42
C LYS A 116 18.03 19.30 14.27
N ASN A 117 17.34 18.17 14.43
CA ASN A 117 17.92 16.85 14.25
C ASN A 117 18.02 16.53 12.75
N LYS A 118 19.25 16.59 12.23
CA LYS A 118 19.58 16.26 10.83
C LYS A 118 20.22 14.88 10.66
N SER A 119 20.56 14.20 11.75
CA SER A 119 21.24 12.90 11.74
C SER A 119 20.28 11.73 11.97
N GLY A 120 19.19 11.95 12.70
CA GLY A 120 18.10 10.98 12.90
C GLY A 120 16.97 11.15 11.89
N PHE A 121 16.26 10.06 11.59
CA PHE A 121 15.10 10.03 10.67
C PHE A 121 15.43 10.60 9.28
N LEU A 122 16.55 10.15 8.71
CA LEU A 122 17.01 10.60 7.39
C LEU A 122 15.98 10.31 6.29
N ASP A 123 15.18 9.24 6.42
CA ASP A 123 14.18 8.81 5.44
C ASP A 123 12.76 9.36 5.71
N ARG A 124 12.64 10.48 6.44
CA ARG A 124 11.36 11.14 6.78
C ARG A 124 10.45 11.38 5.57
N PHE A 125 11.05 11.69 4.41
CA PHE A 125 10.35 11.97 3.17
C PHE A 125 10.63 10.86 2.17
N LYS A 126 9.65 9.98 1.96
CA LYS A 126 9.85 8.77 1.18
C LYS A 126 8.74 8.56 0.16
N VAL A 127 9.15 8.39 -1.09
CA VAL A 127 8.25 8.14 -2.22
C VAL A 127 7.87 6.67 -2.27
N VAL A 128 6.58 6.43 -2.50
CA VAL A 128 6.05 5.14 -2.91
C VAL A 128 6.26 5.02 -4.41
N ALA A 129 7.46 4.58 -4.78
CA ALA A 129 7.95 4.50 -6.16
C ALA A 129 7.03 3.66 -7.05
N ALA A 130 6.54 4.26 -8.14
CA ALA A 130 5.61 3.61 -9.07
C ALA A 130 6.26 2.47 -9.85
N ASP A 131 7.53 2.59 -10.19
CA ASP A 131 8.32 1.66 -11.00
C ASP A 131 8.78 0.41 -10.22
N LEU A 132 8.69 0.41 -8.89
CA LEU A 132 9.07 -0.74 -8.08
C LEU A 132 7.96 -1.79 -8.01
N PRO A 133 8.31 -3.09 -7.90
CA PRO A 133 7.32 -4.16 -7.74
C PRO A 133 6.62 -4.11 -6.38
N THR A 134 7.24 -3.50 -5.37
CA THR A 134 6.69 -3.43 -4.02
C THR A 134 6.94 -2.08 -3.36
N SER A 135 5.93 -1.58 -2.66
CA SER A 135 6.10 -0.51 -1.69
C SER A 135 6.82 -1.01 -0.44
N HIS A 136 7.42 -0.09 0.31
CA HIS A 136 7.78 -0.35 1.69
C HIS A 136 6.52 -0.57 2.56
N THR A 137 6.71 -1.11 3.77
CA THR A 137 5.64 -1.48 4.69
C THR A 137 4.67 -0.34 4.97
N MET A 138 3.38 -0.57 4.76
CA MET A 138 2.28 0.30 5.19
C MET A 138 2.10 0.12 6.70
N MET A 139 2.47 1.15 7.47
CA MET A 139 2.39 1.15 8.94
C MET A 139 1.08 1.77 9.42
N ALA A 140 0.58 1.37 10.59
CA ALA A 140 -0.68 1.91 11.12
C ALA A 140 -0.66 3.43 11.39
N HIS A 141 0.53 4.00 11.56
CA HIS A 141 0.74 5.42 11.79
C HIS A 141 0.88 6.26 10.51
N ILE A 142 0.55 5.74 9.32
CA ILE A 142 0.51 6.52 8.04
C ILE A 142 -0.24 7.85 8.22
N CYS A 143 -1.31 7.87 9.04
CA CYS A 143 -2.09 9.07 9.32
C CYS A 143 -1.25 10.23 9.92
N LYS A 144 -0.23 9.89 10.73
CA LYS A 144 0.70 10.86 11.34
C LYS A 144 1.92 11.06 10.44
N ASP A 145 2.47 9.98 9.90
CA ASP A 145 3.71 10.01 9.09
C ASP A 145 3.42 10.00 7.58
N GLY A 146 2.52 10.87 7.14
CA GLY A 146 2.14 10.96 5.73
C GLY A 146 3.33 11.28 4.81
N HIS A 147 4.36 11.96 5.33
CA HIS A 147 5.60 12.25 4.61
C HIS A 147 6.40 10.99 4.23
N TYR A 148 6.18 9.87 4.92
CA TYR A 148 6.83 8.59 4.61
C TYR A 148 6.17 7.87 3.43
N TYR A 149 4.99 8.31 3.00
CA TYR A 149 4.18 7.67 1.96
C TYR A 149 3.78 8.69 0.89
N ILE A 150 4.76 9.25 0.19
CA ILE A 150 4.55 10.26 -0.86
C ILE A 150 4.07 9.56 -2.13
N HIS A 151 3.00 10.09 -2.73
CA HIS A 151 2.47 9.65 -4.01
C HIS A 151 3.51 9.90 -5.13
N PRO A 152 3.73 8.97 -6.07
CA PRO A 152 4.82 9.07 -7.05
C PRO A 152 4.64 10.18 -8.09
N ASP A 153 3.41 10.64 -8.35
CA ASP A 153 3.16 11.72 -9.32
C ASP A 153 3.56 13.10 -8.78
N LYS A 154 4.60 13.69 -9.38
CA LYS A 154 5.11 15.04 -9.07
C LYS A 154 4.05 16.14 -9.18
N HIS A 155 3.10 16.01 -10.10
CA HIS A 155 2.04 17.03 -10.29
C HIS A 155 1.00 17.00 -9.17
N GLN A 156 0.86 15.86 -8.49
CA GLN A 156 -0.04 15.73 -7.34
C GLN A 156 0.65 16.17 -6.05
N ALA A 157 1.96 15.88 -5.90
CA ALA A 157 2.81 16.30 -4.78
C ALA A 157 2.08 16.23 -3.43
N ARG A 158 1.62 15.03 -3.07
CA ARG A 158 0.85 14.74 -1.85
C ARG A 158 1.26 13.39 -1.26
N SER A 159 0.82 13.12 -0.03
CA SER A 159 0.86 11.76 0.53
C SER A 159 -0.23 10.87 -0.06
N LEU A 160 -0.09 9.56 0.10
CA LEU A 160 -1.11 8.60 -0.31
C LEU A 160 -2.46 8.83 0.39
N THR A 161 -3.54 8.50 -0.32
CA THR A 161 -4.90 8.41 0.22
C THR A 161 -5.14 7.06 0.90
N VAL A 162 -6.26 6.94 1.62
CA VAL A 162 -6.67 5.66 2.24
C VAL A 162 -6.87 4.59 1.17
N ARG A 163 -7.52 4.93 0.05
CA ARG A 163 -7.72 4.02 -1.09
C ARG A 163 -6.40 3.49 -1.64
N GLU A 164 -5.42 4.36 -1.84
CA GLU A 164 -4.11 3.96 -2.39
C GLU A 164 -3.35 3.04 -1.43
N ALA A 165 -3.34 3.37 -0.13
CA ALA A 165 -2.75 2.52 0.90
C ALA A 165 -3.47 1.16 1.01
N ALA A 166 -4.80 1.15 0.88
CA ALA A 166 -5.62 -0.07 0.89
C ALA A 166 -5.24 -1.00 -0.28
N ARG A 167 -5.09 -0.46 -1.49
CA ARG A 167 -4.65 -1.25 -2.67
C ARG A 167 -3.24 -1.80 -2.53
N VAL A 168 -2.30 -1.05 -1.94
CA VAL A 168 -0.96 -1.57 -1.63
C VAL A 168 -1.04 -2.77 -0.67
N GLN A 169 -1.97 -2.73 0.30
CA GLN A 169 -2.29 -3.83 1.20
C GLN A 169 -3.24 -4.87 0.60
N SER A 170 -3.54 -4.80 -0.71
CA SER A 170 -4.41 -5.72 -1.44
C SER A 170 -5.85 -5.80 -0.93
N PHE A 171 -6.36 -4.75 -0.29
CA PHE A 171 -7.77 -4.65 0.02
C PHE A 171 -8.60 -4.47 -1.25
N PRO A 172 -9.72 -5.19 -1.39
CA PRO A 172 -10.71 -4.91 -2.41
C PRO A 172 -11.25 -3.49 -2.34
N ASP A 173 -11.64 -2.94 -3.49
CA ASP A 173 -12.16 -1.58 -3.57
C ASP A 173 -13.53 -1.43 -2.93
N ASN A 174 -14.31 -2.51 -2.89
CA ASN A 174 -15.56 -2.61 -2.15
C ASN A 174 -15.41 -2.88 -0.64
N TYR A 175 -14.19 -2.99 -0.10
CA TYR A 175 -13.99 -3.17 1.33
C TYR A 175 -14.36 -1.88 2.09
N PHE A 176 -15.23 -2.00 3.09
CA PHE A 176 -15.67 -0.89 3.91
C PHE A 176 -14.75 -0.72 5.14
N PHE A 177 -14.15 0.47 5.25
CA PHE A 177 -13.37 0.87 6.44
C PHE A 177 -14.24 1.72 7.36
N GLU A 178 -14.30 1.36 8.64
CA GLU A 178 -15.12 2.07 9.62
C GLU A 178 -14.40 3.26 10.26
N GLY A 179 -15.16 4.31 10.58
CA GLY A 179 -14.69 5.46 11.36
C GLY A 179 -13.94 6.52 10.55
N SER A 180 -13.07 7.26 11.22
CA SER A 180 -12.34 8.40 10.62
C SER A 180 -11.26 7.94 9.63
N ARG A 181 -10.78 8.87 8.78
CA ARG A 181 -9.62 8.63 7.91
C ARG A 181 -8.40 8.07 8.67
N THR A 182 -8.17 8.56 9.89
CA THR A 182 -7.11 8.06 10.78
C THR A 182 -7.36 6.60 11.18
N ALA A 183 -8.59 6.26 11.54
CA ALA A 183 -8.97 4.89 11.89
C ALA A 183 -8.84 3.93 10.70
N ALA A 184 -9.21 4.38 9.50
CA ALA A 184 -9.04 3.59 8.27
C ALA A 184 -7.56 3.28 7.99
N PHE A 185 -6.65 4.27 8.10
CA PHE A 185 -5.21 4.02 7.97
C PHE A 185 -4.69 3.04 9.04
N MET A 186 -5.19 3.13 10.28
CA MET A 186 -4.83 2.18 11.34
C MET A 186 -5.28 0.76 11.01
N GLN A 187 -6.51 0.58 10.51
CA GLN A 187 -7.02 -0.71 10.05
C GLN A 187 -6.12 -1.28 8.94
N ILE A 188 -5.81 -0.48 7.91
CA ILE A 188 -4.98 -0.88 6.77
C ILE A 188 -3.57 -1.27 7.20
N GLY A 189 -2.92 -0.49 8.07
CA GLY A 189 -1.54 -0.74 8.48
C GLY A 189 -1.37 -1.92 9.45
N ASN A 190 -2.37 -2.18 10.28
CA ASN A 190 -2.38 -3.31 11.22
C ASN A 190 -2.84 -4.62 10.59
N ALA A 191 -3.63 -4.57 9.52
CA ALA A 191 -4.18 -5.76 8.88
C ALA A 191 -3.11 -6.70 8.29
N VAL A 192 -3.50 -7.97 8.14
CA VAL A 192 -2.86 -8.91 7.21
C VAL A 192 -3.45 -8.66 5.81
N PRO A 193 -2.62 -8.53 4.75
CA PRO A 193 -3.12 -8.31 3.40
C PRO A 193 -4.11 -9.41 2.97
N PRO A 194 -5.29 -9.09 2.42
CA PRO A 194 -6.28 -10.09 2.02
C PRO A 194 -5.75 -11.16 1.06
N LEU A 195 -4.90 -10.79 0.09
CA LEU A 195 -4.29 -11.78 -0.81
C LEU A 195 -3.36 -12.76 -0.08
N MET A 196 -2.61 -12.27 0.91
CA MET A 196 -1.75 -13.14 1.72
C MET A 196 -2.58 -14.10 2.57
N ALA A 197 -3.64 -13.58 3.21
CA ALA A 197 -4.58 -14.38 3.99
C ALA A 197 -5.26 -15.45 3.12
N LYS A 198 -5.66 -15.10 1.89
CA LYS A 198 -6.28 -16.03 0.93
C LYS A 198 -5.37 -17.22 0.61
N VAL A 199 -4.09 -16.99 0.32
CA VAL A 199 -3.15 -18.08 -0.02
C VAL A 199 -2.95 -19.03 1.16
N ILE A 200 -2.81 -18.48 2.38
CA ILE A 200 -2.70 -19.29 3.60
C ILE A 200 -3.99 -20.09 3.83
N ALA A 201 -5.15 -19.44 3.71
CA ALA A 201 -6.45 -20.07 3.92
C ALA A 201 -6.72 -21.19 2.90
N GLN A 202 -6.36 -20.98 1.62
CA GLN A 202 -6.51 -22.01 0.59
C GLN A 202 -5.68 -23.26 0.91
N SER A 203 -4.41 -23.09 1.28
CA SER A 203 -3.55 -24.22 1.64
C SER A 203 -4.01 -24.96 2.90
N ILE A 204 -4.67 -24.28 3.83
CA ILE A 204 -5.33 -24.90 4.99
C ILE A 204 -6.59 -25.67 4.54
N ALA A 205 -7.42 -25.06 3.70
CA ALA A 205 -8.66 -25.66 3.20
C ALA A 205 -8.41 -26.93 2.38
N ASP A 206 -7.37 -26.93 1.54
CA ASP A 206 -6.96 -28.10 0.74
C ASP A 206 -6.58 -29.28 1.66
N GLN A 207 -5.87 -28.99 2.76
CA GLN A 207 -5.50 -30.01 3.74
C GLN A 207 -6.72 -30.57 4.49
N LEU A 208 -7.66 -29.71 4.87
CA LEU A 208 -8.90 -30.13 5.55
C LEU A 208 -9.84 -30.91 4.62
N SER A 209 -9.90 -30.58 3.34
CA SER A 209 -10.75 -31.26 2.36
C SER A 209 -10.20 -32.64 1.99
N GLY A 210 -8.87 -32.83 2.09
CA GLY A 210 -8.23 -34.13 1.92
C GLY A 210 -8.60 -35.15 3.00
N ASP A 211 -9.08 -34.70 4.17
CA ASP A 211 -9.52 -35.58 5.26
C ASP A 211 -10.94 -36.14 5.01
N THR A 212 -11.76 -35.50 4.18
CA THR A 212 -13.17 -35.88 3.98
C THR A 212 -13.37 -37.12 3.10
N ILE A 213 -12.29 -37.73 2.61
CA ILE A 213 -12.33 -38.95 1.77
C ILE A 213 -12.01 -40.22 2.59
N ASN A 214 -11.61 -40.08 3.86
CA ASN A 214 -11.15 -41.20 4.70
C ASN A 214 -11.92 -41.38 6.02
N GLU A 215 -13.22 -41.06 6.04
CA GLU A 215 -14.18 -41.50 7.08
C GLU A 215 -15.41 -42.12 6.42
#